data_AF-A0A2V9CEA0-F1
#
_entry.id   AF-A0A2V9CEA0-F1
#
_cell.length_a   1.000
_cell.length_b   1.000
_cell.length_c   1.000
_cell.angle_alpha   90.00
_cell.angle_beta   90.00
_cell.angle_gamma   90.00
#
_symmetry.space_group_name_H-M   'P 1'
#
loop_
_entity.id
_entity.type
_entity.pdbx_description
1 polymer ?
#
loop_
_entity_poly.entity_id
_entity_poly.type
_entity_poly.pdbx_seq_one_letter_code
_entity_poly.pdbx_strand_id
1 'polypeptide(L)'
;YQHFRCIDLSFQLEEVKAKQVEAATLNSSLELEIASLRNPMRIDVIARRQLGLTEPLPTQVREYEAPAGAQVAAVRYVRQSRSQ
;
A
#
# COMPACT_ATOMS: atom_id res chain seq x y z
N TYR A 1 48.95 -1.01 21.42
CA TYR A 1 48.38 -0.94 20.06
C TYR A 1 47.07 -1.72 19.87
N GLN A 2 46.87 -2.92 20.43
CA GLN A 2 45.61 -3.67 20.23
C GLN A 2 44.38 -3.08 20.95
N HIS A 3 44.58 -2.43 22.11
CA HIS A 3 43.47 -1.86 22.90
C HIS A 3 42.74 -0.72 22.21
N PHE A 4 43.45 0.11 21.43
CA PHE A 4 42.87 1.25 20.71
C PHE A 4 42.02 0.81 19.51
N ARG A 5 42.46 -0.22 18.77
CA ARG A 5 41.72 -0.76 17.62
C ARG A 5 40.37 -1.37 18.00
N CYS A 6 40.28 -1.97 19.20
CA CYS A 6 39.03 -2.52 19.71
C CYS A 6 37.99 -1.42 20.01
N ILE A 7 38.45 -0.28 20.52
CA ILE A 7 37.58 0.88 20.82
C ILE A 7 37.02 1.46 19.52
N ASP A 8 37.87 1.68 18.51
CA ASP A 8 37.43 2.21 17.21
C ASP A 8 36.41 1.29 16.52
N LEU A 9 36.66 -0.03 16.55
CA LEU A 9 35.72 -1.02 16.01
C LEU A 9 34.40 -1.04 16.76
N SER A 10 34.42 -0.82 18.08
CA SER A 10 33.21 -0.77 18.89
C SER A 10 32.35 0.44 18.52
N PHE A 11 32.96 1.60 18.30
CA PHE A 11 32.24 2.78 17.83
C PHE A 11 31.64 2.59 16.43
N GLN A 12 32.40 2.04 15.49
CA GLN A 12 31.90 1.75 14.13
C GLN A 12 30.74 0.75 14.17
N LEU A 13 30.82 -0.28 15.03
CA LEU A 13 29.77 -1.25 15.21
C LEU A 13 28.50 -0.61 15.79
N GLU A 14 28.62 0.25 16.79
CA GLU A 14 27.48 0.97 17.35
C GLU A 14 26.86 1.95 16.34
N GLU A 15 27.66 2.61 15.52
CA GLU A 15 27.15 3.46 14.44
C GLU A 15 26.34 2.65 13.41
N VAL A 16 26.85 1.49 12.98
CA VAL A 16 26.15 0.62 12.03
C VAL A 16 24.87 0.05 12.65
N LYS A 17 24.90 -0.34 13.93
CA LYS A 17 23.70 -0.80 14.65
C LYS A 17 22.64 0.30 14.73
N ALA A 18 23.03 1.54 15.04
CA ALA A 18 22.10 2.66 15.09
C ALA A 18 21.41 2.87 13.74
N LYS A 19 22.18 2.86 12.63
CA LYS A 19 21.64 2.94 11.27
C LYS A 19 20.73 1.76 10.92
N GLN A 20 21.07 0.55 11.36
CA GLN A 20 20.24 -0.63 11.14
C GLN A 20 18.88 -0.49 11.84
N VAL A 21 18.86 -0.01 13.08
CA VAL A 21 17.63 0.21 13.84
C VAL A 21 16.77 1.27 13.17
N GLU A 22 17.36 2.40 12.77
CA GLU A 22 16.66 3.46 12.04
C GLU A 22 16.07 2.98 10.71
N ALA A 23 16.82 2.19 9.95
CA ALA A 23 16.34 1.61 8.70
C ALA A 23 15.18 0.62 8.94
N ALA A 24 15.26 -0.20 9.99
CA ALA A 24 14.23 -1.17 10.33
C ALA A 24 12.93 -0.49 10.78
N THR A 25 13.01 0.59 11.57
CA THR A 25 11.83 1.35 11.98
C THR A 25 11.18 2.06 10.80
N LEU A 26 11.97 2.66 9.91
CA LEU A 26 11.46 3.28 8.69
C LEU A 26 10.79 2.25 7.78
N ASN A 27 11.40 1.09 7.57
CA ASN A 27 10.82 0.05 6.72
C ASN A 27 9.47 -0.44 7.26
N SER A 28 9.37 -0.68 8.57
CA SER A 28 8.10 -1.07 9.21
C SER A 28 7.01 0.00 9.02
N SER A 29 7.37 1.29 9.16
CA SER A 29 6.45 2.41 8.89
C SER A 29 5.95 2.42 7.43
N LEU A 30 6.86 2.21 6.47
CA LEU A 30 6.52 2.17 5.05
C LEU A 30 5.65 0.97 4.70
N GLU A 31 5.90 -0.20 5.29
CA GLU A 31 5.07 -1.39 5.09
C GLU A 31 3.62 -1.17 5.55
N LEU A 32 3.45 -0.52 6.71
CA LEU A 32 2.12 -0.13 7.21
C LEU A 32 1.43 0.88 6.30
N GLU A 33 2.17 1.87 5.79
CA GLU A 33 1.64 2.83 4.82
C GLU A 33 1.20 2.13 3.54
N ILE A 34 2.03 1.28 2.95
CA ILE A 34 1.69 0.49 1.74
C ILE A 34 0.44 -0.35 1.99
N ALA A 35 0.32 -1.01 3.15
CA ALA A 35 -0.86 -1.78 3.51
C ALA A 35 -2.13 -0.90 3.58
N SER A 36 -2.00 0.29 4.16
CA SER A 36 -3.08 1.30 4.21
C SER A 36 -3.48 1.79 2.81
N LEU A 37 -2.49 2.09 1.96
CA LEU A 37 -2.69 2.54 0.58
C LEU A 37 -3.37 1.47 -0.28
N ARG A 38 -3.03 0.18 -0.06
CA ARG A 38 -3.62 -0.97 -0.75
C ARG A 38 -5.03 -1.31 -0.29
N ASN A 39 -5.50 -0.76 0.83
CA ASN A 39 -6.84 -1.05 1.32
C ASN A 39 -7.91 -0.46 0.37
N PRO A 40 -8.74 -1.27 -0.29
CA PRO A 40 -9.74 -0.79 -1.24
C PRO A 40 -10.76 0.18 -0.59
N MET A 41 -11.06 0.00 0.70
CA MET A 41 -11.95 0.90 1.44
C MET A 41 -11.41 2.34 1.52
N ARG A 42 -10.09 2.53 1.37
CA ARG A 42 -9.48 3.86 1.38
C ARG A 42 -9.99 4.70 0.21
N ILE A 43 -10.20 4.10 -0.95
CA ILE A 43 -10.78 4.77 -2.14
C ILE A 43 -12.20 5.22 -1.81
N ASP A 44 -13.03 4.34 -1.25
CA ASP A 44 -14.41 4.67 -0.87
C ASP A 44 -14.49 5.81 0.14
N VAL A 45 -13.60 5.82 1.13
CA VAL A 45 -13.52 6.89 2.13
C VAL A 45 -13.17 8.23 1.48
N ILE A 46 -12.18 8.27 0.59
CA ILE A 46 -11.80 9.48 -0.15
C ILE A 46 -12.97 9.95 -1.02
N ALA A 47 -13.54 9.05 -1.82
CA ALA A 47 -14.65 9.34 -2.72
C ALA A 47 -15.82 9.98 -1.96
N ARG A 48 -16.27 9.36 -0.87
CA ARG A 48 -17.45 9.84 -0.12
C ARG A 48 -17.16 11.04 0.76
N ARG A 49 -16.04 11.04 1.51
CA ARG A 49 -15.80 12.05 2.55
C ARG A 49 -15.07 13.29 2.05
N GLN A 50 -14.20 13.15 1.05
CA GLN A 50 -13.37 14.26 0.57
C GLN A 50 -13.90 14.83 -0.74
N LEU A 51 -14.39 13.96 -1.63
CA LEU A 51 -14.86 14.35 -2.96
C LEU A 51 -16.38 14.50 -3.05
N GLY A 52 -17.12 14.12 -2.00
CA GLY A 52 -18.59 14.16 -1.97
C GLY A 52 -19.25 13.22 -2.98
N LEU A 53 -18.51 12.26 -3.52
CA LEU A 53 -19.03 11.28 -4.48
C LEU A 53 -19.95 10.30 -3.75
N THR A 54 -21.09 10.01 -4.35
CA THR A 54 -22.05 9.00 -3.89
C THR A 54 -22.26 7.98 -5.00
N GLU A 55 -22.63 6.77 -4.61
CA GLU A 55 -22.95 5.70 -5.54
C GLU A 55 -24.08 6.14 -6.48
N PRO A 56 -23.93 5.99 -7.81
CA PRO A 56 -24.93 6.45 -8.76
C PRO A 56 -26.22 5.65 -8.62
N LEU A 57 -27.35 6.33 -8.80
CA LEU A 57 -28.64 5.66 -8.90
C LEU A 57 -28.70 4.83 -10.19
N PRO A 58 -29.45 3.70 -10.22
CA PRO A 58 -29.57 2.88 -11.44
C PRO A 58 -30.04 3.67 -12.66
N THR A 59 -30.86 4.71 -12.46
CA THR A 59 -31.37 5.59 -13.51
C THR A 59 -30.32 6.53 -14.10
N GLN A 60 -29.18 6.72 -13.42
CA GLN A 60 -28.07 7.57 -13.86
C GLN A 60 -27.00 6.79 -14.62
N VAL A 61 -27.04 5.46 -14.60
CA VAL A 61 -26.09 4.59 -15.30
C VAL A 61 -26.64 4.27 -16.69
N ARG A 62 -25.83 4.51 -17.73
CA ARG A 62 -26.12 4.08 -19.10
C ARG A 62 -25.05 3.09 -19.55
N GLU A 63 -25.48 1.89 -19.91
CA GLU A 63 -24.62 0.92 -20.56
C GLU A 63 -24.43 1.35 -22.02
N TYR A 64 -23.18 1.43 -22.45
CA TYR A 64 -22.83 1.67 -23.84
C TYR A 64 -22.32 0.37 -24.45
N GLU A 65 -22.71 0.12 -25.69
CA GLU A 65 -22.11 -0.95 -26.48
C GLU A 65 -20.64 -0.59 -26.74
N ALA A 66 -19.73 -1.54 -26.50
CA ALA A 66 -18.32 -1.31 -26.70
C ALA A 66 -18.07 -1.00 -28.19
N PRO A 67 -17.41 0.11 -28.54
CA PRO A 67 -17.12 0.42 -29.93
C PRO A 67 -16.24 -0.68 -30.55
N ALA A 68 -16.46 -0.96 -31.84
CA ALA A 68 -15.76 -2.03 -32.54
C ALA A 68 -14.23 -1.88 -32.39
N GLY A 69 -13.57 -2.91 -31.84
CA GLY A 69 -12.13 -2.92 -31.59
C GLY A 69 -11.71 -2.49 -30.17
N ALA A 70 -12.64 -2.09 -29.29
CA ALA A 70 -12.33 -1.83 -27.89
C ALA A 70 -11.89 -3.12 -27.18
N GLN A 71 -10.64 -3.14 -26.72
CA GLN A 71 -10.10 -4.23 -25.90
C GLN A 71 -10.09 -3.77 -24.44
N VAL A 72 -11.00 -4.31 -23.64
CA VAL A 72 -10.98 -4.13 -22.18
C VAL A 72 -10.40 -5.39 -21.56
N ALA A 73 -9.40 -5.24 -20.69
CA ALA A 73 -8.84 -6.37 -19.96
C ALA A 73 -9.96 -7.06 -19.15
N ALA A 74 -10.19 -8.34 -19.41
CA ALA A 74 -11.24 -9.09 -18.72
C ALA A 74 -10.89 -9.22 -17.23
N VAL A 75 -11.60 -8.49 -16.37
CA VAL A 75 -11.46 -8.62 -14.91
C VAL A 75 -12.29 -9.82 -14.46
N ARG A 76 -11.63 -10.90 -14.04
CA ARG A 76 -12.30 -12.02 -13.35
C ARG A 76 -12.54 -11.64 -11.90
N TYR A 77 -13.77 -11.27 -11.57
CA TYR A 77 -14.20 -11.17 -10.17
C TYR A 77 -14.38 -12.57 -9.60
N VAL A 78 -13.39 -13.06 -8.85
CA VAL A 78 -13.55 -14.27 -8.04
C VAL A 78 -14.37 -13.90 -6.81
N ARG A 79 -15.69 -14.13 -6.84
CA ARG A 79 -16.47 -14.16 -5.60
C ARG A 79 -15.99 -15.36 -4.79
N GLN A 80 -15.26 -15.12 -3.72
CA GLN A 80 -15.06 -16.15 -2.69
C GLN A 80 -16.41 -16.35 -1.99
N SER A 81 -17.14 -17.42 -2.32
CA SER A 81 -18.26 -17.85 -1.49
C SER A 81 -17.67 -18.34 -0.16
N ARG A 82 -17.87 -17.58 0.92
CA ARG A 82 -17.78 -18.16 2.26
C ARG A 82 -18.99 -19.06 2.44
N SER A 83 -18.80 -20.35 2.15
CA SER A 83 -19.71 -21.41 2.54
C SER A 83 -19.33 -21.87 3.95
N GLN A 84 -20.31 -21.73 4.85
CA GLN A 84 -20.48 -22.38 6.16
C GLN A 84 -19.59 -21.90 7.31
#